data_AF-A0A9P1G4Z1-F1
#
_entry.id   AF-A0A9P1G4Z1-F1
#
_cell.length_a   1.000
_cell.length_b   1.000
_cell.length_c   1.000
_cell.angle_alpha   90.00
_cell.angle_beta   90.00
_cell.angle_gamma   90.00
#
_symmetry.space_group_name_H-M   'P 1'
#
loop_
_entity.id
_entity.type
_entity.pdbx_description
1 polymer ?
#
loop_
_entity_poly.entity_id
_entity_poly.type
_entity_poly.pdbx_seq_one_letter_code
_entity_poly.pdbx_strand_id
1 'polypeptide(L)'
;MALAKVLNTFGLELFRYLSKTQSENVLVSPLSLSVCMSMVLAGATPDSVTEKELMKVLGAPIRKVPLGSAEMANSAWVKAGIKAEYIEAMKADFSAEALTLPSCDPAPINKWVSSKTQGLIPELFSGQLDPLTVLVLVNTIFFKGSWASVFNSDLTSNGFFQGFDAKLPCDMMFKKDLF
;
A
#
# COMPACT_ATOMS: atom_id res chain seq x y z
N MET A 1 13.43 15.74 5.94
CA MET A 1 12.89 15.77 7.33
C MET A 1 11.37 16.02 7.40
N ALA A 2 10.77 16.90 6.59
CA ALA A 2 9.33 17.18 6.66
C ALA A 2 8.43 16.02 6.17
N LEU A 3 8.73 15.41 5.02
CA LEU A 3 7.93 14.32 4.43
C LEU A 3 7.82 13.09 5.34
N ALA A 4 8.95 12.64 5.91
CA ALA A 4 8.98 11.50 6.83
C ALA A 4 8.13 11.75 8.08
N LYS A 5 8.11 12.99 8.60
CA LYS A 5 7.28 13.34 9.74
C LYS A 5 5.79 13.21 9.40
N VAL A 6 5.35 13.73 8.25
CA VAL A 6 3.93 13.65 7.87
C VAL A 6 3.50 12.21 7.60
N LEU A 7 4.31 11.44 6.87
CA LEU A 7 4.07 10.01 6.65
C LEU A 7 3.95 9.23 7.97
N ASN A 8 4.82 9.50 8.94
CA ASN A 8 4.78 8.85 10.25
C ASN A 8 3.54 9.26 11.04
N THR A 9 3.17 10.55 11.05
CA THR A 9 1.95 11.01 11.71
C THR A 9 0.72 10.33 11.10
N PHE A 10 0.57 10.38 9.79
CA PHE A 10 -0.53 9.72 9.07
C PHE A 10 -0.56 8.21 9.36
N GLY A 11 0.58 7.53 9.26
CA GLY A 11 0.67 6.10 9.51
C GLY A 11 0.30 5.69 10.93
N LEU A 12 0.73 6.45 11.93
CA LEU A 12 0.38 6.19 13.33
C LEU A 12 -1.10 6.47 13.62
N GLU A 13 -1.69 7.52 13.04
CA GLU A 13 -3.11 7.81 13.16
C GLU A 13 -3.98 6.73 12.49
N LEU A 14 -3.62 6.34 11.28
CA LEU A 14 -4.27 5.24 10.55
C LEU A 14 -4.18 3.93 11.34
N PHE A 15 -2.99 3.58 11.84
CA PHE A 15 -2.80 2.38 12.63
C PHE A 15 -3.65 2.41 13.90
N ARG A 16 -3.69 3.53 14.63
CA ARG A 16 -4.56 3.67 15.81
C ARG A 16 -6.04 3.51 15.48
N TYR A 17 -6.47 4.00 14.33
CA TYR A 17 -7.86 3.83 13.87
C TYR A 17 -8.17 2.36 13.54
N LEU A 18 -7.30 1.71 12.77
CA LEU A 18 -7.46 0.31 12.39
C LEU A 18 -7.41 -0.62 13.61
N SER A 19 -6.45 -0.44 14.52
CA SER A 19 -6.32 -1.27 15.73
C SER A 19 -7.46 -1.11 16.75
N LYS A 20 -8.30 -0.07 16.60
CA LYS A 20 -9.54 0.08 17.41
C LYS A 20 -10.75 -0.58 16.75
N THR A 21 -10.71 -0.78 15.44
CA THR A 21 -11.85 -1.25 14.65
C THR A 21 -11.71 -2.71 14.24
N GLN A 22 -10.48 -3.23 14.24
CA GLN A 22 -10.15 -4.61 13.91
C GLN A 22 -9.73 -5.36 15.18
N SER A 23 -10.20 -6.61 15.33
CA SER A 23 -9.79 -7.53 16.40
C SER A 23 -8.66 -8.47 15.98
N GLU A 24 -8.29 -8.48 14.70
CA GLU A 24 -7.26 -9.34 14.13
C GLU A 24 -5.92 -8.60 13.93
N ASN A 25 -4.92 -9.32 13.41
CA ASN A 25 -3.63 -8.73 13.05
C ASN A 25 -3.81 -7.65 11.97
N VAL A 26 -3.28 -6.45 12.22
CA VAL A 26 -3.31 -5.33 11.28
C VAL A 26 -1.93 -5.14 10.64
N LEU A 27 -1.88 -5.20 9.31
CA LEU A 27 -0.70 -4.83 8.53
C LEU A 27 -1.12 -3.84 7.45
N VAL A 28 -0.46 -2.68 7.41
CA VAL A 28 -0.72 -1.63 6.41
C VAL A 28 0.60 -0.93 6.07
N SER A 29 0.72 -0.48 4.82
CA SER A 29 1.80 0.43 4.40
C SER A 29 1.26 1.86 4.31
N PRO A 30 1.57 2.74 5.27
CA PRO A 30 1.18 4.15 5.20
C PRO A 30 1.69 4.83 3.92
N LEU A 31 2.92 4.49 3.50
CA LEU A 31 3.53 5.02 2.30
C LEU A 31 2.73 4.67 1.03
N SER A 32 2.34 3.40 0.89
CA SER A 32 1.51 2.91 -0.22
C SER A 32 0.20 3.72 -0.33
N LEU A 33 -0.49 3.86 0.80
CA LEU A 33 -1.76 4.58 0.84
C LEU A 33 -1.58 6.08 0.55
N SER A 34 -0.53 6.72 1.09
CA SER A 34 -0.24 8.11 0.79
C SER A 34 0.14 8.36 -0.68
N VAL A 35 0.77 7.39 -1.35
CA VAL A 35 1.00 7.44 -2.80
C VAL A 35 -0.33 7.39 -3.56
N CYS A 36 -1.24 6.47 -3.22
CA CYS A 36 -2.60 6.45 -3.80
C CYS A 36 -3.35 7.76 -3.59
N MET A 37 -3.34 8.31 -2.37
CA MET A 37 -3.97 9.60 -2.08
C MET A 37 -3.31 10.74 -2.87
N SER A 38 -2.00 10.69 -3.11
CA SER A 38 -1.29 11.66 -3.95
C SER A 38 -1.66 11.52 -5.42
N MET A 39 -1.94 10.31 -5.90
CA MET A 39 -2.49 10.06 -7.25
C MET A 39 -3.91 10.63 -7.41
N VAL A 40 -4.74 10.60 -6.35
CA VAL A 40 -6.03 11.29 -6.33
C VAL A 40 -5.83 12.81 -6.34
N LEU A 41 -4.94 13.31 -5.48
CA LEU A 41 -4.64 14.74 -5.35
C LEU A 41 -4.18 15.35 -6.68
N ALA A 42 -3.39 14.62 -7.48
CA ALA A 42 -2.96 15.06 -8.80
C ALA A 42 -4.12 15.31 -9.80
N GLY A 43 -5.28 14.68 -9.58
CA GLY A 43 -6.50 14.89 -10.35
C GLY A 43 -7.51 15.82 -9.69
N ALA A 44 -7.25 16.27 -8.45
CA ALA A 44 -8.15 17.17 -7.74
C ALA A 44 -8.18 18.55 -8.43
N THR A 45 -9.35 19.19 -8.41
CA THR A 45 -9.47 20.56 -8.96
C THR A 45 -8.75 21.53 -8.02
N PRO A 46 -7.91 22.45 -8.53
CA PRO A 46 -7.27 23.46 -7.71
C PRO A 46 -8.28 24.25 -6.87
N ASP A 47 -7.93 24.55 -5.63
CA ASP A 47 -8.72 25.25 -4.60
C ASP A 47 -10.01 24.53 -4.15
N SER A 48 -10.27 23.32 -4.65
CA SER A 48 -11.42 22.52 -4.26
C SER A 48 -11.33 22.02 -2.82
N VAL A 49 -12.48 21.64 -2.26
CA VAL A 49 -12.54 20.98 -0.95
C VAL A 49 -11.73 19.69 -0.96
N THR A 50 -11.79 18.92 -2.04
CA THR A 50 -11.05 17.66 -2.19
C THR A 50 -9.55 17.86 -2.12
N GLU A 51 -9.00 18.86 -2.81
CA GLU A 51 -7.57 19.18 -2.74
C GLU A 51 -7.17 19.55 -1.31
N LYS A 52 -7.95 20.43 -0.64
CA LYS A 52 -7.67 20.91 0.72
C LYS A 52 -7.70 19.79 1.75
N GLU A 53 -8.69 18.90 1.70
CA GLU A 53 -8.78 17.76 2.62
C GLU A 53 -7.65 16.74 2.39
N LEU A 54 -7.32 16.44 1.14
CA LEU A 54 -6.18 15.57 0.82
C LEU A 54 -4.85 16.18 1.29
N MET A 55 -4.65 17.48 1.07
CA MET A 55 -3.46 18.20 1.52
C MET A 55 -3.36 18.29 3.05
N LYS A 56 -4.49 18.39 3.76
CA LYS A 56 -4.50 18.35 5.23
C LYS A 56 -4.00 17.02 5.78
N VAL A 57 -4.35 15.90 5.13
CA VAL A 57 -3.90 14.57 5.54
C VAL A 57 -2.45 14.30 5.10
N LEU A 58 -2.13 14.63 3.85
CA LEU A 58 -0.82 14.33 3.24
C LEU A 58 0.29 15.31 3.66
N GLY A 59 -0.07 16.54 4.05
CA GLY A 59 0.82 17.67 4.30
C GLY A 59 1.53 18.21 3.05
N ALA A 60 1.96 17.31 2.15
CA ALA A 60 2.54 17.61 0.84
C ALA A 60 2.28 16.42 -0.11
N PRO A 61 2.18 16.66 -1.43
CA PRO A 61 2.07 15.58 -2.40
C PRO A 61 3.33 14.70 -2.38
N ILE A 62 3.13 13.38 -2.31
CA ILE A 62 4.21 12.40 -2.33
C ILE A 62 4.43 11.94 -3.76
N ARG A 63 5.56 12.31 -4.34
CA ARG A 63 5.95 11.97 -5.72
C ARG A 63 7.37 11.39 -5.70
N LYS A 64 7.68 10.49 -6.64
CA LYS A 64 9.03 9.91 -6.84
C LYS A 64 9.69 9.45 -5.52
N VAL A 65 9.09 8.43 -4.90
CA VAL A 65 9.53 7.93 -3.59
C VAL A 65 10.84 7.13 -3.73
N PRO A 66 11.89 7.40 -2.92
CA PRO A 66 13.04 6.53 -2.83
C PRO A 66 12.69 5.27 -2.03
N LEU A 67 12.73 4.09 -2.66
CA LEU A 67 12.25 2.84 -2.06
C LEU A 67 13.33 1.98 -1.42
N GLY A 68 14.62 2.25 -1.70
CA GLY A 68 15.72 1.41 -1.23
C GLY A 68 15.57 -0.03 -1.74
N SER A 69 15.49 -0.99 -0.82
CA SER A 69 15.30 -2.43 -1.13
C SER A 69 13.83 -2.84 -1.28
N ALA A 70 12.88 -1.89 -1.21
CA ALA A 70 11.48 -2.17 -1.49
C ALA A 70 11.18 -2.01 -2.98
N GLU A 71 10.24 -2.80 -3.47
CA GLU A 71 9.69 -2.71 -4.81
C GLU A 71 8.27 -2.15 -4.72
N MET A 72 7.92 -1.21 -5.59
CA MET A 72 6.58 -0.63 -5.65
C MET A 72 6.09 -0.64 -7.09
N ALA A 73 4.82 -0.97 -7.27
CA ALA A 73 4.12 -0.82 -8.54
C ALA A 73 2.83 -0.04 -8.32
N ASN A 74 2.53 0.85 -9.27
CA ASN A 74 1.34 1.69 -9.25
C ASN A 74 0.56 1.50 -10.55
N SER A 75 -0.77 1.48 -10.47
CA SER A 75 -1.64 1.59 -11.65
C SER A 75 -2.86 2.46 -11.38
N ALA A 76 -3.28 3.16 -12.42
CA ALA A 76 -4.52 3.90 -12.48
C ALA A 76 -5.40 3.28 -13.57
N TRP A 77 -6.47 2.63 -13.17
CA TRP A 77 -7.46 2.02 -14.06
C TRP A 77 -8.58 3.01 -14.28
N VAL A 78 -8.66 3.55 -15.49
CA VAL A 78 -9.48 4.72 -15.80
C VAL A 78 -10.57 4.37 -16.81
N LYS A 79 -11.79 4.87 -16.57
CA LYS A 79 -12.85 4.86 -17.58
C LYS A 79 -12.50 5.83 -18.72
N ALA A 80 -13.05 5.60 -19.90
CA ALA A 80 -12.86 6.51 -21.04
C ALA A 80 -13.26 7.96 -20.67
N GLY A 81 -12.53 8.95 -21.22
CA GLY A 81 -12.81 10.38 -21.01
C GLY A 81 -11.96 11.06 -19.92
N ILE A 82 -11.01 10.35 -19.31
CA ILE A 82 -10.03 10.99 -18.41
C ILE A 82 -9.04 11.86 -19.19
N LYS A 83 -8.70 13.01 -18.61
CA LYS A 83 -7.80 14.02 -19.18
C LYS A 83 -6.41 13.46 -19.44
N ALA A 84 -5.82 13.78 -20.59
CA ALA A 84 -4.49 13.32 -20.97
C ALA A 84 -3.42 13.80 -19.98
N GLU A 85 -3.58 15.02 -19.45
CA GLU A 85 -2.66 15.61 -18.46
C GLU A 85 -2.60 14.78 -17.18
N TYR A 86 -3.73 14.19 -16.76
CA TYR A 86 -3.76 13.31 -15.60
C TYR A 86 -3.01 12.00 -15.87
N ILE A 87 -3.22 11.39 -17.04
CA ILE A 87 -2.53 10.16 -17.46
C ILE A 87 -1.01 10.38 -17.50
N GLU A 88 -0.57 11.52 -18.02
CA GLU A 88 0.86 11.86 -18.05
C GLU A 88 1.43 12.10 -16.64
N ALA A 89 0.68 12.75 -15.75
CA ALA A 89 1.08 12.88 -14.34
C ALA A 89 1.22 11.52 -13.63
N MET A 90 0.32 10.56 -13.89
CA MET A 90 0.40 9.20 -13.33
C MET A 90 1.72 8.52 -13.70
N LYS A 91 2.14 8.62 -14.97
CA LYS A 91 3.41 8.05 -15.44
C LYS A 91 4.61 8.81 -14.85
N ALA A 92 4.62 10.14 -14.97
CA ALA A 92 5.79 10.97 -14.68
C ALA A 92 6.11 11.08 -13.18
N ASP A 93 5.09 11.19 -12.33
CA ASP A 93 5.27 11.48 -10.90
C ASP A 93 5.20 10.22 -10.02
N PHE A 94 4.49 9.19 -10.49
CA PHE A 94 4.19 7.99 -9.71
C PHE A 94 4.71 6.70 -10.36
N SER A 95 5.29 6.77 -11.57
CA SER A 95 5.64 5.57 -12.35
C SER A 95 4.45 4.60 -12.48
N ALA A 96 3.24 5.16 -12.55
CA ALA A 96 2.01 4.39 -12.57
C ALA A 96 1.61 4.04 -14.00
N GLU A 97 1.16 2.80 -14.20
CA GLU A 97 0.54 2.37 -15.45
C GLU A 97 -0.89 2.91 -15.53
N ALA A 98 -1.20 3.67 -16.57
CA ALA A 98 -2.57 4.11 -16.86
C ALA A 98 -3.24 3.11 -17.81
N LEU A 99 -4.25 2.40 -17.30
CA LEU A 99 -4.89 1.27 -17.98
C LEU A 99 -6.39 1.50 -18.11
N THR A 100 -7.03 0.83 -19.07
CA THR A 100 -8.49 0.90 -19.23
C THR A 100 -9.20 0.14 -18.12
N LEU A 101 -10.11 0.81 -17.42
CA LEU A 101 -10.94 0.21 -16.38
C LEU A 101 -11.91 -0.84 -16.99
N PRO A 102 -11.90 -2.09 -16.52
CA PRO A 102 -12.91 -3.07 -16.92
C PRO A 102 -14.29 -2.68 -16.37
N SER A 103 -15.36 -3.05 -17.07
CA SER A 103 -16.72 -2.59 -16.75
C SER A 103 -17.30 -3.16 -15.46
N CYS A 104 -16.98 -4.42 -15.13
CA CYS A 104 -17.52 -5.14 -13.97
C CYS A 104 -16.59 -6.25 -13.49
N ASP A 105 -15.92 -6.95 -14.42
CA ASP A 105 -14.99 -8.03 -14.07
C ASP A 105 -13.64 -7.47 -13.59
N PRO A 106 -13.24 -7.67 -12.32
CA PRO A 106 -11.95 -7.21 -11.82
C PRO A 106 -10.78 -8.10 -12.25
N ALA A 107 -11.00 -9.21 -12.99
CA ALA A 107 -9.95 -10.15 -13.36
C ALA A 107 -8.70 -9.49 -13.99
N PRO A 108 -8.81 -8.47 -14.87
CA PRO A 108 -7.64 -7.76 -15.37
C PRO A 108 -6.83 -7.07 -14.27
N ILE A 109 -7.50 -6.49 -13.27
CA ILE A 109 -6.87 -5.81 -12.14
C ILE A 109 -6.20 -6.83 -11.22
N ASN A 110 -6.91 -7.91 -10.86
CA ASN A 110 -6.36 -8.99 -10.03
C ASN A 110 -5.14 -9.64 -10.70
N LYS A 111 -5.19 -9.88 -12.02
CA LYS A 111 -4.05 -10.40 -12.79
C LYS A 111 -2.86 -9.46 -12.74
N TRP A 112 -3.08 -8.15 -12.87
CA TRP A 112 -2.02 -7.15 -12.75
C TRP A 112 -1.42 -7.16 -11.35
N VAL A 113 -2.24 -7.13 -10.30
CA VAL A 113 -1.79 -7.16 -8.90
C VAL A 113 -0.97 -8.41 -8.62
N SER A 114 -1.48 -9.59 -8.99
CA SER A 114 -0.78 -10.86 -8.84
C SER A 114 0.56 -10.83 -9.54
N SER A 115 0.63 -10.33 -10.78
CA SER A 115 1.89 -10.19 -11.51
C SER A 115 2.88 -9.24 -10.82
N LYS A 116 2.43 -8.08 -10.32
CA LYS A 116 3.30 -7.10 -9.65
C LYS A 116 3.75 -7.53 -8.25
N THR A 117 3.08 -8.52 -7.68
CA THR A 117 3.37 -9.06 -6.35
C THR A 117 3.96 -10.46 -6.39
N GLN A 118 4.36 -10.93 -7.58
CA GLN A 118 4.92 -12.28 -7.79
C GLN A 118 4.00 -13.40 -7.25
N GLY A 119 2.69 -13.20 -7.34
CA GLY A 119 1.66 -14.12 -6.89
C GLY A 119 1.29 -14.03 -5.41
N LEU A 120 1.94 -13.18 -4.63
CA LEU A 120 1.68 -13.04 -3.18
C LEU A 120 0.30 -12.45 -2.87
N ILE A 121 -0.22 -11.58 -3.75
CA ILE A 121 -1.59 -11.09 -3.69
C ILE A 121 -2.32 -11.59 -4.95
N PRO A 122 -2.87 -12.81 -4.93
CA PRO A 122 -3.50 -13.41 -6.11
C PRO A 122 -4.83 -12.74 -6.47
N GLU A 123 -5.55 -12.22 -5.48
CA GLU A 123 -6.87 -11.63 -5.63
C GLU A 123 -7.00 -10.41 -4.72
N LEU A 124 -7.28 -9.25 -5.31
CA LEU A 124 -7.57 -8.00 -4.59
C LEU A 124 -9.07 -7.77 -4.46
N PHE A 125 -9.83 -8.04 -5.53
CA PHE A 125 -11.28 -7.95 -5.56
C PHE A 125 -11.88 -9.34 -5.76
N SER A 126 -12.67 -9.80 -4.79
CA SER A 126 -13.38 -11.09 -4.84
C SER A 126 -14.81 -11.00 -5.39
N GLY A 127 -15.30 -9.79 -5.63
CA GLY A 127 -16.62 -9.51 -6.20
C GLY A 127 -16.53 -8.65 -7.45
N GLN A 128 -17.66 -8.39 -8.10
CA GLN A 128 -17.73 -7.49 -9.25
C GLN A 128 -17.42 -6.04 -8.84
N LEU A 129 -16.81 -5.29 -9.76
CA LEU A 129 -16.73 -3.84 -9.66
C LEU A 129 -18.12 -3.24 -9.83
N ASP A 130 -18.40 -2.18 -9.08
CA ASP A 130 -19.62 -1.39 -9.25
C ASP A 130 -19.64 -0.80 -10.69
N PRO A 131 -20.71 -0.95 -11.48
CA PRO A 131 -20.83 -0.35 -12.82
C PRO A 131 -20.65 1.18 -12.87
N LEU A 132 -20.83 1.86 -11.73
CA LEU A 132 -20.60 3.30 -11.57
C LEU A 132 -19.13 3.66 -11.29
N THR A 133 -18.24 2.67 -11.13
CA THR A 133 -16.81 2.90 -10.93
C THR A 133 -16.21 3.61 -12.15
N VAL A 134 -15.49 4.70 -11.89
CA VAL A 134 -14.82 5.51 -12.93
C VAL A 134 -13.30 5.48 -12.85
N LEU A 135 -12.76 5.13 -11.68
CA LEU A 135 -11.34 5.10 -11.38
C LEU A 135 -11.06 4.04 -10.32
N VAL A 136 -10.06 3.20 -10.54
CA VAL A 136 -9.45 2.35 -9.52
C VAL A 136 -7.95 2.65 -9.47
N LEU A 137 -7.47 3.06 -8.30
CA LEU A 137 -6.04 3.27 -8.06
C LEU A 137 -5.51 2.08 -7.26
N VAL A 138 -4.46 1.47 -7.78
CA VAL A 138 -3.82 0.32 -7.13
C VAL A 138 -2.37 0.66 -6.87
N ASN A 139 -1.96 0.50 -5.61
CA ASN A 139 -0.56 0.49 -5.22
C ASN A 139 -0.26 -0.88 -4.60
N THR A 140 0.86 -1.46 -5.00
CA THR A 140 1.43 -2.63 -4.34
C THR A 140 2.85 -2.29 -3.91
N ILE A 141 3.20 -2.65 -2.67
CA ILE A 141 4.57 -2.52 -2.17
C ILE A 141 5.02 -3.87 -1.62
N PHE A 142 6.19 -4.31 -2.08
CA PHE A 142 6.84 -5.53 -1.66
C PHE A 142 8.16 -5.18 -0.98
N PHE A 143 8.42 -5.79 0.17
CA PHE A 143 9.67 -5.61 0.90
C PHE A 143 10.20 -6.97 1.33
N LYS A 144 11.45 -7.26 0.92
CA LYS A 144 12.19 -8.44 1.37
C LYS A 144 13.50 -8.00 2.01
N GLY A 145 13.43 -7.72 3.30
CA GLY A 145 14.61 -7.38 4.10
C GLY A 145 15.43 -8.62 4.44
N SER A 146 16.76 -8.48 4.39
CA SER A 146 17.67 -9.42 5.05
C SER A 146 18.13 -8.81 6.37
N TRP A 147 18.15 -9.62 7.43
CA TRP A 147 18.72 -9.20 8.71
C TRP A 147 20.18 -8.80 8.51
N ALA A 148 20.59 -7.64 9.05
CA ALA A 148 22.00 -7.24 9.06
C ALA A 148 22.87 -8.28 9.80
N SER A 149 22.30 -8.92 10.83
CA SER A 149 22.92 -10.01 11.56
C SER A 149 21.90 -11.15 11.73
N VAL A 150 21.99 -12.13 10.84
CA VAL A 150 21.00 -13.20 10.61
C VAL A 150 20.88 -14.15 11.81
N PHE A 151 19.68 -14.69 12.03
CA PHE A 151 19.44 -15.76 13.00
C PHE A 151 20.07 -17.08 12.54
N ASN A 152 20.68 -17.82 13.47
CA ASN A 152 21.10 -19.19 13.18
C ASN A 152 19.84 -20.08 13.18
N SER A 153 19.55 -20.72 12.05
CA SER A 153 18.40 -21.62 11.89
C SER A 153 18.42 -22.77 12.88
N ASP A 154 19.60 -23.27 13.26
CA ASP A 154 19.76 -24.41 14.17
C ASP A 154 19.33 -24.09 15.61
N LEU A 155 19.19 -22.80 15.92
CA LEU A 155 18.72 -22.32 17.22
C LEU A 155 17.22 -22.00 17.22
N THR A 156 16.54 -22.21 16.09
CA THR A 156 15.08 -22.10 16.02
C THR A 156 14.47 -23.33 16.68
N SER A 157 13.54 -23.13 17.60
CA SER A 157 12.90 -24.22 18.34
C SER A 157 11.41 -23.98 18.51
N ASN A 158 10.66 -25.07 18.65
CA ASN A 158 9.24 -25.01 18.95
C ASN A 158 9.02 -24.31 20.30
N GLY A 159 8.17 -23.30 20.29
CA GLY A 159 7.75 -22.56 21.46
C GLY A 159 6.27 -22.27 21.43
N PHE A 160 5.85 -21.37 22.30
CA PHE A 160 4.47 -20.94 22.39
C PHE A 160 4.38 -19.41 22.42
N PHE A 161 3.59 -18.83 21.52
CA PHE A 161 3.24 -17.42 21.51
C PHE A 161 1.90 -17.20 22.21
N GLN A 162 1.79 -16.17 23.06
CA GLN A 162 0.51 -15.79 23.65
C GLN A 162 -0.24 -14.89 22.67
N GLY A 163 -1.21 -15.45 21.94
CA GLY A 163 -2.15 -14.69 21.13
C GLY A 163 -3.24 -14.03 21.97
N PHE A 164 -4.18 -13.33 21.31
CA PHE A 164 -5.31 -12.67 21.97
C PHE A 164 -6.18 -13.64 22.76
N ASP A 165 -6.54 -14.77 22.14
CA ASP A 165 -7.49 -15.72 22.73
C ASP A 165 -6.82 -16.98 23.28
N ALA A 166 -5.63 -17.33 22.77
CA ALA A 166 -5.01 -18.61 23.07
C ALA A 166 -3.48 -18.57 22.94
N LYS A 167 -2.86 -19.55 23.60
CA LYS A 167 -1.45 -19.86 23.45
C LYS A 167 -1.27 -20.71 22.19
N LEU A 168 -0.51 -20.22 21.21
CA LEU A 168 -0.33 -20.84 19.91
C LEU A 168 1.08 -21.43 19.79
N PRO A 169 1.24 -22.67 19.30
CA PRO A 169 2.56 -23.21 18.98
C PRO A 169 3.18 -22.44 17.80
N CYS A 170 4.47 -22.15 17.86
CA CYS A 170 5.19 -21.51 16.75
C CYS A 170 6.70 -21.79 16.81
N ASP A 171 7.37 -21.61 15.69
CA ASP A 171 8.82 -21.62 15.60
C ASP A 171 9.38 -20.31 16.15
N MET A 172 10.11 -20.39 17.26
CA MET A 172 10.75 -19.23 17.89
C MET A 172 12.23 -19.18 17.48
N MET A 173 12.60 -18.17 16.68
CA MET A 173 14.00 -17.90 16.36
C MET A 173 14.74 -17.37 17.61
N PHE A 174 15.97 -17.82 17.84
CA PHE A 174 16.79 -17.40 18.98
C PHE A 174 18.14 -16.84 18.55
N LYS A 175 18.54 -15.73 19.19
CA LYS A 175 19.87 -15.14 19.04
C LYS A 175 20.23 -14.30 20.25
N LYS A 176 21.46 -14.43 20.76
CA LYS A 176 22.03 -13.54 21.77
C LYS A 176 22.94 -12.52 21.06
N ASP A 177 22.66 -11.23 21.23
CA ASP A 177 23.38 -10.15 20.55
C ASP A 177 23.40 -8.88 21.43
N LEU A 178 24.25 -7.92 21.05
CA LEU A 178 24.28 -6.55 21.61
C LEU A 178 23.44 -5.63 20.70
N PHE A 179 22.13 -5.85 20.66
CA PHE A 179 21.21 -5.00 19.90
C PHE A 179 21.14 -3.57 20.46
#